data_AF-A0A838T8C1-F1
#
_entry.id   AF-A0A838T8C1-F1
#
_cell.length_a   1.000
_cell.length_b   1.000
_cell.length_c   1.000
_cell.angle_alpha   90.00
_cell.angle_beta   90.00
_cell.angle_gamma   90.00
#
_symmetry.space_group_name_H-M   'P 1'
#
loop_
_entity.id
_entity.type
_entity.pdbx_description
1 polymer ?
#
loop_
_entity_poly.entity_id
_entity_poly.type
_entity_poly.pdbx_seq_one_letter_code
_entity_poly.pdbx_strand_id
1 'polypeptide(L)'
;MAIYIDNYLRTLSGKYYLKNNSDEVTKIDSSISNLFGNLNKELGNKIRRKFVFGSYDRDTILPRKFDSKSDVDVMIIFNHT
;
A
#
# COMPACT_ATOMS: atom_id res chain seq x y z
N MET A 1 16.18 -29.94 -13.23
CA MET A 1 15.16 -29.80 -12.17
C MET A 1 15.27 -28.46 -11.44
N ALA A 2 16.45 -28.08 -10.92
CA ALA A 2 16.65 -26.77 -10.26
C ALA A 2 16.26 -25.54 -11.11
N ILE A 3 16.59 -25.54 -12.41
CA ILE A 3 16.22 -24.47 -13.36
C ILE A 3 14.68 -24.28 -13.46
N TYR A 4 13.91 -25.37 -13.38
CA TYR A 4 12.45 -25.30 -13.43
C TYR A 4 11.85 -24.71 -12.15
N ILE A 5 12.44 -25.02 -10.98
CA ILE A 5 12.01 -24.47 -9.68
C ILE A 5 12.32 -22.98 -9.62
N ASP A 6 13.53 -22.56 -10.02
CA ASP A 6 13.91 -21.13 -10.05
C ASP A 6 12.97 -20.33 -10.97
N ASN A 7 12.73 -20.80 -12.20
CA ASN A 7 11.84 -20.10 -13.14
C ASN A 7 10.40 -20.01 -12.60
N TYR A 8 9.91 -21.08 -11.96
CA TYR A 8 8.59 -21.09 -11.33
C TYR A 8 8.49 -20.05 -10.20
N LEU A 9 9.48 -20.02 -9.29
CA LEU A 9 9.50 -19.09 -8.16
C LEU A 9 9.63 -17.63 -8.63
N ARG A 10 10.43 -17.35 -9.67
CA ARG A 10 10.52 -16.00 -10.26
C ARG A 10 9.22 -15.54 -10.90
N THR A 11 8.53 -16.45 -11.61
CA THR A 11 7.22 -16.16 -12.17
C THR A 11 6.21 -15.87 -11.08
N LEU A 12 6.26 -16.62 -9.97
CA LEU A 12 5.38 -16.44 -8.83
C LEU A 12 5.65 -15.11 -8.11
N SER A 13 6.92 -14.79 -7.84
CA SER A 13 7.31 -13.52 -7.21
C SER A 13 6.86 -12.32 -8.05
N GLY A 14 7.00 -12.40 -9.38
CA GLY A 14 6.52 -11.35 -10.28
C GLY A 14 5.00 -11.14 -10.21
N LYS A 15 4.22 -12.20 -10.00
CA LYS A 15 2.76 -12.11 -9.81
C LYS A 15 2.37 -11.55 -8.45
N TYR A 16 3.14 -11.82 -7.41
CA TYR A 16 2.89 -11.36 -6.05
C TYR A 16 3.39 -9.94 -5.78
N TYR A 17 4.18 -9.37 -6.68
CA TYR A 17 4.66 -8.01 -6.54
C TYR A 17 3.57 -7.02 -6.97
N LEU A 18 2.94 -6.35 -6.00
CA LEU A 18 1.83 -5.42 -6.22
C LEU A 18 2.15 -4.34 -7.26
N LYS A 19 3.38 -3.82 -7.30
CA LYS A 19 3.75 -2.74 -8.22
C LYS A 19 3.71 -3.14 -9.70
N ASN A 20 3.65 -4.44 -10.02
CA ASN A 20 3.38 -4.90 -11.38
C ASN A 20 1.90 -4.74 -11.78
N ASN A 21 1.00 -4.43 -10.84
CA ASN A 21 -0.40 -4.12 -11.07
C ASN A 21 -0.64 -2.60 -11.01
N SER A 22 -0.38 -1.91 -12.12
CA SER A 22 -0.50 -0.44 -12.23
C SER A 22 -1.87 0.10 -11.81
N ASP A 23 -2.94 -0.63 -12.13
CA ASP A 23 -4.30 -0.17 -11.89
C ASP A 23 -4.66 -0.23 -10.39
N GLU A 24 -4.21 -1.27 -9.69
CA GLU A 24 -4.42 -1.41 -8.25
C GLU A 24 -3.60 -0.37 -7.48
N VAL A 25 -2.35 -0.14 -7.87
CA VAL A 25 -1.51 0.93 -7.32
C VAL A 25 -2.17 2.30 -7.50
N THR A 26 -2.65 2.61 -8.72
CA THR A 26 -3.32 3.89 -9.02
C THR A 26 -4.56 4.10 -8.15
N LYS A 27 -5.36 3.04 -7.91
CA LYS A 27 -6.54 3.11 -7.04
C LYS A 27 -6.16 3.33 -5.57
N ILE A 28 -5.10 2.68 -5.10
CA ILE A 28 -4.56 2.87 -3.75
C ILE A 28 -4.10 4.33 -3.58
N ASP A 29 -3.30 4.84 -4.50
CA ASP A 29 -2.79 6.21 -4.45
C ASP A 29 -3.91 7.25 -4.47
N SER A 30 -4.92 7.03 -5.32
CA SER A 30 -6.11 7.87 -5.37
C SER A 30 -6.88 7.86 -4.05
N SER A 31 -7.00 6.69 -3.42
CA SER A 31 -7.69 6.53 -2.13
C SER A 31 -6.94 7.23 -1.00
N ILE A 32 -5.61 7.07 -0.94
CA ILE A 32 -4.75 7.73 0.06
C ILE A 32 -4.80 9.25 -0.11
N SER A 33 -4.69 9.74 -1.35
CA SER A 33 -4.75 11.16 -1.67
C SER A 33 -6.09 11.78 -1.23
N ASN A 34 -7.21 11.12 -1.55
CA ASN A 34 -8.53 11.56 -1.13
C ASN A 34 -8.69 11.56 0.39
N LEU A 35 -8.26 10.49 1.06
CA LEU A 35 -8.30 10.40 2.52
C LEU A 35 -7.48 11.52 3.18
N PHE A 36 -6.24 11.73 2.75
CA PHE A 36 -5.36 12.76 3.28
C PHE A 36 -5.83 14.17 2.95
N GLY A 37 -6.47 14.38 1.80
CA GLY A 37 -7.12 15.63 1.42
C GLY A 37 -8.29 15.96 2.34
N ASN A 38 -9.20 15.00 2.55
CA ASN A 38 -10.34 15.16 3.45
C ASN A 38 -9.91 15.40 4.91
N LEU A 39 -8.93 14.63 5.40
CA LEU A 39 -8.37 14.85 6.74
C LEU A 39 -7.72 16.23 6.88
N ASN A 40 -7.08 16.73 5.84
CA ASN A 40 -6.50 18.09 5.86
C ASN A 40 -7.58 19.15 5.94
N LYS A 41 -8.65 18.99 5.16
CA LYS A 41 -9.77 19.93 5.09
C LYS A 41 -10.47 20.04 6.44
N GLU A 42 -10.75 18.91 7.09
CA GLU A 42 -11.54 18.88 8.32
C GLU A 42 -10.70 19.05 9.60
N LEU A 43 -9.45 18.56 9.60
CA LEU A 43 -8.63 18.42 10.82
C LEU A 43 -7.20 18.95 10.65
N GLY A 44 -6.86 19.63 9.56
CA GLY A 44 -5.47 20.00 9.22
C GLY A 44 -4.70 20.66 10.37
N ASN A 45 -5.29 21.66 11.03
CA ASN A 45 -4.67 22.37 12.15
C ASN A 45 -4.46 21.51 13.41
N LYS A 46 -5.12 20.35 13.48
CA LYS A 46 -5.01 19.38 14.59
C LYS A 46 -4.05 18.24 14.27
N ILE A 47 -3.61 18.10 13.01
CA ILE A 47 -2.74 17.01 12.55
C ILE A 47 -1.29 17.51 12.54
N ARG A 48 -0.42 16.83 13.30
CA ARG A 48 1.03 17.05 13.30
C ARG A 48 1.70 16.41 12.08
N ARG A 49 1.30 15.19 11.75
CA ARG A 49 1.89 14.40 10.65
C ARG A 49 0.91 13.34 10.16
N LYS A 50 0.97 13.00 8.88
CA LYS A 50 0.27 11.88 8.26
C LYS A 50 1.18 11.18 7.27
N PHE A 51 1.20 9.85 7.27
CA PHE A 51 2.02 9.06 6.34
C PHE A 51 1.49 7.62 6.23
N VAL A 52 1.82 6.97 5.11
CA VAL A 52 1.57 5.54 4.88
C VAL A 52 2.67 4.74 5.56
N PHE A 53 2.34 3.59 6.12
CA PHE A 53 3.31 2.66 6.70
C PHE A 53 2.88 1.21 6.46
N GLY A 54 3.57 0.25 7.08
CA GLY A 54 3.14 -1.15 7.04
C GLY A 54 3.67 -1.91 5.82
N SER A 55 2.92 -2.93 5.38
CA SER A 55 3.35 -3.83 4.29
C SER A 55 3.44 -3.13 2.94
N TYR A 56 2.57 -2.15 2.69
CA TYR A 56 2.56 -1.35 1.46
C TYR A 56 3.82 -0.49 1.34
N ASP A 57 4.23 0.18 2.42
CA ASP A 57 5.45 1.02 2.46
C ASP A 57 6.74 0.19 2.26
N ARG A 58 6.75 -1.07 2.68
CA ARG A 58 7.89 -1.99 2.53
C ARG A 58 7.87 -2.81 1.23
N ASP A 59 6.91 -2.59 0.34
CA ASP A 59 6.71 -3.37 -0.88
C ASP A 59 6.49 -4.88 -0.65
N THR A 60 6.03 -5.26 0.55
CA THR A 60 5.74 -6.66 0.91
C THR A 60 4.25 -6.97 0.96
N ILE A 61 3.41 -6.06 0.46
CA ILE A 61 1.97 -6.24 0.32
C ILE A 61 1.65 -7.11 -0.89
N LEU A 62 0.64 -7.96 -0.78
CA LEU A 62 0.17 -8.81 -1.88
C LEU A 62 -0.96 -8.12 -2.67
N PRO A 63 -1.06 -8.33 -3.99
CA PRO A 63 -2.24 -7.93 -4.76
C PRO A 63 -3.51 -8.56 -4.21
N ARG A 64 -4.64 -7.83 -4.29
CA ARG A 64 -5.94 -8.31 -3.79
C ARG A 64 -6.44 -9.60 -4.43
N LYS A 65 -5.96 -9.92 -5.63
CA LYS A 65 -6.18 -11.20 -6.30
C LYS A 65 -5.66 -12.39 -5.47
N PHE A 66 -4.58 -12.21 -4.72
CA PHE A 66 -3.95 -13.24 -3.89
C PHE A 66 -4.29 -13.09 -2.42
N ASP A 67 -4.47 -11.85 -1.94
CA ASP A 67 -4.95 -11.57 -0.59
C ASP A 67 -6.09 -10.55 -0.63
N SER A 68 -7.32 -11.03 -0.58
CA SER A 68 -8.52 -10.17 -0.60
C SER A 68 -8.61 -9.16 0.55
N LYS A 69 -7.85 -9.38 1.65
CA LYS A 69 -7.79 -8.49 2.82
C LYS A 69 -6.51 -7.67 2.85
N SER A 70 -5.87 -7.51 1.69
CA SER A 70 -4.72 -6.65 1.50
C SER A 70 -5.16 -5.18 1.65
N ASP A 71 -4.88 -4.66 2.85
CA ASP A 71 -5.19 -3.31 3.27
C ASP A 71 -3.92 -2.47 3.41
N VAL A 72 -4.08 -1.15 3.32
CA VAL A 72 -2.97 -0.18 3.41
C VAL A 72 -3.05 0.58 4.72
N ASP A 73 -1.98 0.49 5.50
CA ASP A 73 -1.91 1.14 6.80
C ASP A 73 -1.51 2.61 6.67
N VAL A 74 -2.26 3.50 7.32
CA VAL A 74 -1.93 4.93 7.42
C VAL A 74 -1.87 5.36 8.88
N MET A 75 -0.89 6.20 9.20
CA MET A 75 -0.71 6.75 10.53
C MET A 75 -0.99 8.24 10.52
N ILE A 76 -1.90 8.67 11.41
CA ILE A 76 -2.21 10.08 11.67
C ILE A 76 -1.74 10.42 13.07
N ILE A 77 -0.85 11.40 13.16
CA ILE A 77 -0.33 11.90 14.42
C ILE A 77 -0.98 13.25 14.66
N PHE A 78 -1.72 13.38 15.75
CA PHE A 78 -2.36 14.62 16.17
C PHE A 78 -1.42 15.48 17.03
N ASN A 79 -1.69 16.78 17.09
CA ASN A 79 -1.00 17.67 18.02
C ASN A 79 -1.36 17.29 19.46
N HIS A 80 -0.36 17.25 20.34
CA HIS A 80 -0.59 17.18 21.78
C HIS A 80 -0.74 18.62 22.27
N THR A 81 -1.92 18.98 22.76
CA THR A 81 -2.11 20.21 23.54
C THR A 81 -1.22 20.20 24.76
#